data_AF-A0A8H6FCC5-F1
#
_entry.id   AF-A0A8H6FCC5-F1
#
_cell.length_a   1.000
_cell.length_b   1.000
_cell.length_c   1.000
_cell.angle_alpha   90.00
_cell.angle_beta   90.00
_cell.angle_gamma   90.00
#
_symmetry.space_group_name_H-M   'P 1'
#
loop_
_entity.id
_entity.type
_entity.pdbx_description
1 polymer ?
#
loop_
_entity_poly.entity_id
_entity_poly.type
_entity_poly.pdbx_seq_one_letter_code
_entity_poly.pdbx_strand_id
1 'polypeptide(L)'
;MKHLASLLPPDPALTLSIGSGTGLLEALLLHQRPTLELKAVEVPAINNKYMPVNRIEIVDGYRDLCSLAADASAWMYVYPRDAWLLQKYVQAFGDQKCELIIWIGPRADFPEPENEFFGAMWIKEDFKECGLKDYETMALWRRLPLDKAGSKATEDDASANSMSSFDPVVVIDGKGHLLGRLASTVAKQLLNGQKIVVVRCEALNISGEFFRAKLKYLAYLRKMTRYNPTRGGPFHFRAPSRIFYKTVRGMIPHKTARGAAAMERLKVFEGVPPPYDKKKRMVVPQALRVLRLKPGRKYCTVGRLSHEVGWKYKDVVERLEERRKVKGAAYYERKKAARRQLSEAQKNAKVDDKTKAQLAEFGY
;
A
#
# COMPACT_ATOMS: atom_id res chain seq x y z
N MET A 1 -31.83 -0.06 17.89
CA MET A 1 -31.45 0.78 19.06
C MET A 1 -30.94 -0.02 20.26
N LYS A 2 -31.74 -0.88 20.92
CA LYS A 2 -31.27 -1.66 22.10
C LYS A 2 -29.98 -2.45 21.84
N HIS A 3 -29.89 -3.11 20.70
CA HIS A 3 -28.71 -3.88 20.34
C HIS A 3 -27.48 -2.99 20.11
N LEU A 4 -27.62 -1.86 19.41
CA LEU A 4 -26.52 -0.90 19.23
C LEU A 4 -26.01 -0.37 20.58
N ALA A 5 -26.91 -0.02 21.50
CA ALA A 5 -26.54 0.42 22.85
C ALA A 5 -25.83 -0.67 23.69
N SER A 6 -26.12 -1.95 23.45
CA SER A 6 -25.42 -3.07 24.11
C SER A 6 -24.00 -3.31 23.60
N LEU A 7 -23.67 -2.84 22.39
CA LEU A 7 -22.32 -3.00 21.82
C LEU A 7 -21.33 -2.00 22.41
N LEU A 8 -21.82 -0.83 22.82
CA LEU A 8 -21.00 0.26 23.33
C LEU A 8 -20.46 -0.07 24.74
N PRO A 9 -19.21 0.33 25.04
CA PRO A 9 -18.55 -0.03 26.29
C PRO A 9 -19.28 0.58 27.51
N PRO A 10 -19.28 -0.11 28.67
CA PRO A 10 -19.89 0.38 29.92
C PRO A 10 -19.16 1.58 30.51
N ASP A 11 -19.83 2.36 31.36
CA ASP A 11 -19.20 3.37 32.21
C ASP A 11 -18.04 2.74 33.03
N PRO A 12 -16.87 3.38 33.14
CA PRO A 12 -16.51 4.77 32.79
C PRO A 12 -15.89 4.97 31.39
N ALA A 13 -16.05 4.01 30.48
CA ALA A 13 -15.40 4.05 29.17
C ALA A 13 -16.05 5.06 28.22
N LEU A 14 -15.27 6.02 27.75
CA LEU A 14 -15.73 7.08 26.83
C LEU A 14 -16.00 6.52 25.42
N THR A 15 -17.18 6.84 24.90
CA THR A 15 -17.56 6.66 23.50
C THR A 15 -17.62 8.00 22.79
N LEU A 16 -16.96 8.14 21.64
CA LEU A 16 -17.10 9.32 20.78
C LEU A 16 -18.02 9.02 19.61
N SER A 17 -19.02 9.88 19.39
CA SER A 17 -19.80 9.91 18.15
C SER A 17 -19.28 11.00 17.22
N ILE A 18 -18.57 10.62 16.17
CA ILE A 18 -17.94 11.51 15.20
C ILE A 18 -18.91 11.75 14.04
N GLY A 19 -19.29 13.00 13.83
CA GLY A 19 -20.31 13.36 12.83
C GLY A 19 -21.75 13.18 13.31
N SER A 20 -22.00 13.37 14.61
CA SER A 20 -23.31 13.25 15.26
C SER A 20 -24.48 14.01 14.60
N GLY A 21 -24.21 15.03 13.77
CA GLY A 21 -25.23 15.77 13.04
C GLY A 21 -26.19 16.48 13.99
N THR A 22 -27.48 16.11 13.94
CA THR A 22 -28.49 16.67 14.85
C THR A 22 -28.41 16.11 16.28
N GLY A 23 -27.66 15.03 16.51
CA GLY A 23 -27.53 14.37 17.81
C GLY A 23 -28.65 13.36 18.14
N LEU A 24 -29.54 13.07 17.18
CA LEU A 24 -30.73 12.26 17.45
C LEU A 24 -30.38 10.81 17.83
N LEU A 25 -29.41 10.21 17.13
CA LEU A 25 -29.01 8.84 17.38
C LEU A 25 -28.41 8.70 18.78
N GLU A 26 -27.54 9.64 19.14
CA GLU A 26 -26.86 9.73 20.43
C GLU A 26 -27.85 9.92 21.57
N ALA A 27 -28.82 10.82 21.40
CA ALA A 27 -29.88 11.03 22.38
C ALA A 27 -30.73 9.77 22.60
N LEU A 28 -31.04 9.03 21.53
CA LEU A 28 -31.75 7.75 21.63
C LEU A 28 -30.90 6.66 22.31
N LEU A 29 -29.58 6.64 22.08
CA LEU A 29 -28.66 5.73 22.78
C LEU A 29 -28.61 6.06 24.28
N LEU A 30 -28.52 7.34 24.65
CA LEU A 30 -28.54 7.79 26.03
C LEU A 30 -29.89 7.53 26.71
N HIS A 31 -31.00 7.64 25.98
CA HIS A 31 -32.31 7.27 26.51
C HIS A 31 -32.42 5.78 26.83
N GLN A 32 -31.81 4.91 26.01
CA GLN A 32 -31.77 3.46 26.26
C GLN A 32 -30.76 3.09 27.36
N ARG A 33 -29.64 3.81 27.45
CA ARG A 33 -28.57 3.56 28.43
C ARG A 33 -28.05 4.89 29.02
N PRO A 34 -28.71 5.44 30.06
CA PRO A 34 -28.36 6.75 30.63
C PRO A 34 -26.96 6.82 31.24
N THR A 35 -26.40 5.69 31.66
CA THR A 35 -25.04 5.59 32.22
C THR A 35 -23.95 5.61 31.16
N LEU A 36 -24.28 5.62 29.86
CA LEU A 36 -23.27 5.64 28.81
C LEU A 36 -22.54 6.99 28.78
N GLU A 37 -21.21 6.93 28.91
CA GLU A 37 -20.35 8.11 28.71
C GLU A 37 -20.11 8.31 27.22
N LEU A 38 -20.95 9.14 26.60
CA LEU A 38 -20.95 9.42 25.17
C LEU A 38 -20.84 10.93 24.91
N LYS A 39 -19.85 11.31 24.09
CA LYS A 39 -19.67 12.67 23.58
C LYS A 39 -19.85 12.72 22.07
N ALA A 40 -20.61 13.70 21.61
CA ALA A 40 -20.82 14.02 20.20
C ALA A 40 -19.73 14.99 19.71
N VAL A 41 -19.03 14.64 18.64
CA VAL A 41 -18.00 15.45 18.01
C VAL A 41 -18.55 16.05 16.73
N GLU A 42 -18.55 17.38 16.63
CA GLU A 42 -19.14 18.09 15.49
C GLU A 42 -18.41 19.40 15.15
N VAL A 43 -18.67 19.94 13.96
CA VAL A 43 -18.17 21.26 13.53
C VAL A 43 -19.13 22.39 13.94
N PRO A 44 -18.66 23.64 14.13
CA PRO A 44 -19.49 24.77 14.55
C PRO A 44 -20.72 25.05 13.66
N ALA A 45 -20.65 24.67 12.38
CA ALA A 45 -21.70 24.93 11.39
C ALA A 45 -22.95 24.05 11.57
N ILE A 46 -22.89 22.99 12.39
CA ILE A 46 -23.99 22.05 12.57
C ILE A 46 -24.65 22.29 13.92
N ASN A 47 -25.96 22.53 13.88
CA ASN A 47 -26.76 22.72 15.09
C ASN A 47 -27.24 21.37 15.62
N ASN A 48 -26.56 20.84 16.64
CA ASN A 48 -27.02 19.67 17.37
C ASN A 48 -28.23 20.04 18.24
N LYS A 49 -29.36 19.36 18.04
CA LYS A 49 -30.64 19.69 18.65
C LYS A 49 -30.98 18.83 19.87
N TYR A 50 -30.40 17.64 19.95
CA TYR A 50 -30.85 16.61 20.88
C TYR A 50 -29.81 16.27 21.95
N MET A 51 -28.53 16.58 21.74
CA MET A 51 -27.48 16.36 22.74
C MET A 51 -27.33 17.56 23.67
N PRO A 52 -27.07 17.33 24.97
CA PRO A 52 -26.79 18.41 25.90
C PRO A 52 -25.41 19.01 25.63
N VAL A 53 -25.27 20.33 25.83
CA VAL A 53 -24.06 21.10 25.48
C VAL A 53 -22.79 20.57 26.14
N ASN A 54 -22.89 20.03 27.36
CA ASN A 54 -21.76 19.43 28.09
C ASN A 54 -21.27 18.09 27.51
N ARG A 55 -21.98 17.52 26.53
CA ARG A 55 -21.62 16.29 25.83
C ARG A 55 -21.30 16.53 24.36
N ILE A 56 -21.10 17.79 23.97
CA ILE A 56 -20.73 18.17 22.60
C ILE A 56 -19.29 18.70 22.62
N GLU A 57 -18.49 18.19 21.70
CA GLU A 57 -17.11 18.60 21.45
C GLU A 57 -17.02 19.18 20.05
N ILE A 58 -16.51 20.40 19.96
CA ILE A 58 -16.44 21.14 18.71
C ILE A 58 -15.05 21.04 18.10
N VAL A 59 -14.97 20.67 16.83
CA VAL A 59 -13.73 20.64 16.03
C VAL A 59 -13.80 21.68 14.91
N ASP A 60 -12.66 22.27 14.54
CA ASP A 60 -12.61 23.40 13.61
C ASP A 60 -13.14 23.07 12.20
N GLY A 61 -13.02 21.82 11.77
CA GLY A 61 -13.38 21.37 10.43
C GLY A 61 -13.79 19.91 10.35
N TYR A 62 -14.48 19.56 9.25
CA TYR A 62 -15.04 18.23 8.98
C TYR A 62 -13.99 17.12 8.80
N ARG A 63 -12.71 17.49 8.77
CA ARG A 63 -11.54 16.61 8.58
C ARG A 63 -10.61 16.60 9.77
N ASP A 64 -10.94 17.36 10.80
CA ASP A 64 -10.09 17.54 11.97
C ASP A 64 -10.32 16.43 12.99
N LEU A 65 -9.27 16.18 13.76
CA LEU A 65 -9.21 15.10 14.73
C LEU A 65 -9.59 15.63 16.11
N CYS A 66 -10.50 14.94 16.79
CA CYS A 66 -10.80 15.21 18.19
C CYS A 66 -9.72 14.57 19.06
N SER A 67 -9.06 15.38 19.90
CA SER A 67 -8.00 14.91 20.80
C SER A 67 -8.48 13.87 21.81
N LEU A 68 -9.76 13.92 22.22
CA LEU A 68 -10.36 12.94 23.13
C LEU A 68 -10.42 11.52 22.55
N ALA A 69 -10.21 11.36 21.24
CA ALA A 69 -10.20 10.04 20.61
C ALA A 69 -9.08 9.14 21.13
N ALA A 70 -7.99 9.75 21.62
CA ALA A 70 -6.93 9.09 22.35
C ALA A 70 -7.42 8.27 23.56
N ASP A 71 -8.36 8.85 24.30
CA ASP A 71 -8.87 8.32 25.56
C ASP A 71 -10.17 7.52 25.42
N ALA A 72 -10.81 7.59 24.25
CA ALA A 72 -12.06 6.91 24.00
C ALA A 72 -11.86 5.43 23.70
N SER A 73 -12.62 4.58 24.40
CA SER A 73 -12.63 3.13 24.18
C SER A 73 -13.43 2.72 22.96
N ALA A 74 -14.36 3.58 22.50
CA ALA A 74 -15.11 3.34 21.28
C ALA A 74 -15.28 4.60 20.42
N TRP A 75 -15.21 4.43 19.10
CA TRP A 75 -15.55 5.47 18.14
C TRP A 75 -16.73 5.03 17.28
N MET A 76 -17.73 5.89 17.16
CA MET A 76 -18.89 5.70 16.30
C MET A 76 -18.88 6.79 15.24
N TYR A 77 -18.79 6.40 13.97
CA TYR A 77 -18.91 7.31 12.83
C TYR A 77 -20.35 7.30 12.35
N VAL A 78 -21.04 8.42 12.51
CA VAL A 78 -22.44 8.57 12.10
C VAL A 78 -22.46 9.46 10.87
N TYR A 79 -22.81 8.92 9.71
CA TYR A 79 -22.87 9.65 8.45
C TYR A 79 -21.67 10.59 8.21
N PRO A 80 -20.42 10.10 8.32
CA PRO A 80 -19.26 10.95 8.15
C PRO A 80 -19.25 11.51 6.73
N ARG A 81 -19.03 12.82 6.58
CA ARG A 81 -18.91 13.47 5.25
C ARG A 81 -17.70 13.00 4.45
N ASP A 82 -16.71 12.40 5.10
CA ASP A 82 -15.49 11.89 4.50
C ASP A 82 -15.12 10.54 5.11
N ALA A 83 -15.23 9.47 4.31
CA ALA A 83 -14.87 8.12 4.73
C ALA A 83 -13.39 7.99 5.14
N TRP A 84 -12.51 8.85 4.60
CA TRP A 84 -11.09 8.86 4.95
C TRP A 84 -10.81 9.44 6.34
N LEU A 85 -11.81 10.05 6.99
CA LEU A 85 -11.67 10.51 8.37
C LEU A 85 -11.36 9.34 9.31
N LEU A 86 -12.00 8.19 9.09
CA LEU A 86 -11.74 6.95 9.80
C LEU A 86 -10.26 6.56 9.75
N GLN A 87 -9.65 6.59 8.57
CA GLN A 87 -8.22 6.28 8.41
C GLN A 87 -7.34 7.22 9.23
N LYS A 88 -7.66 8.52 9.25
CA LYS A 88 -6.86 9.49 10.01
C LYS A 88 -6.93 9.25 11.51
N TYR A 89 -8.10 8.92 12.04
CA TYR A 89 -8.26 8.59 13.47
C TYR A 89 -7.52 7.31 13.82
N VAL A 90 -7.63 6.25 13.00
CA VAL A 90 -6.90 5.00 13.22
C VAL A 90 -5.39 5.23 13.17
N GLN A 91 -4.89 6.02 12.22
CA GLN A 91 -3.46 6.34 12.13
C GLN A 91 -2.95 7.20 13.30
N ALA A 92 -3.79 8.08 13.85
CA ALA A 92 -3.40 8.97 14.95
C ALA A 92 -3.55 8.34 16.34
N PHE A 93 -4.61 7.56 16.54
CA PHE A 93 -5.06 7.10 17.87
C PHE A 93 -5.38 5.60 17.94
N GLY A 94 -5.28 4.85 16.84
CA GLY A 94 -5.72 3.45 16.78
C GLY A 94 -4.95 2.49 17.69
N ASP A 95 -3.71 2.84 18.05
CA ASP A 95 -2.88 2.07 18.98
C ASP A 95 -3.14 2.41 20.46
N GLN A 96 -4.10 3.30 20.76
CA GLN A 96 -4.34 3.81 22.12
C GLN A 96 -5.45 3.03 22.84
N LYS A 97 -6.44 3.70 23.45
CA LYS A 97 -7.51 3.02 24.23
C LYS A 97 -8.66 2.46 23.40
N CYS A 98 -8.73 2.79 22.12
CA CYS A 98 -9.86 2.36 21.27
C CYS A 98 -9.86 0.85 21.07
N GLU A 99 -10.99 0.22 21.36
CA GLU A 99 -11.21 -1.23 21.20
C GLU A 99 -12.37 -1.55 20.26
N LEU A 100 -13.24 -0.56 20.00
CA LEU A 100 -14.45 -0.73 19.21
C LEU A 100 -14.61 0.44 18.25
N ILE A 101 -14.79 0.13 16.97
CA ILE A 101 -15.13 1.12 15.95
C ILE A 101 -16.43 0.69 15.28
N ILE A 102 -17.38 1.61 15.23
CA ILE A 102 -18.67 1.44 14.55
C ILE A 102 -18.76 2.49 13.45
N TRP A 103 -19.16 2.08 12.26
CA TRP A 103 -19.48 2.99 11.16
C TRP A 103 -20.95 2.82 10.79
N ILE A 104 -21.67 3.92 10.58
CA ILE A 104 -23.07 3.95 10.14
C ILE A 104 -23.19 5.03 9.06
N GLY A 105 -23.76 4.70 7.89
CA GLY A 105 -23.90 5.67 6.80
C GLY A 105 -24.27 5.03 5.46
N PRO A 106 -24.17 5.78 4.34
CA PRO A 106 -24.51 5.30 3.00
C PRO A 106 -23.50 4.26 2.47
N ARG A 107 -23.97 3.13 1.93
CA ARG A 107 -23.12 2.07 1.37
C ARG A 107 -22.16 2.57 0.29
N ALA A 108 -22.53 3.61 -0.47
CA ALA A 108 -21.66 4.23 -1.48
C ALA A 108 -20.43 4.92 -0.87
N ASP A 109 -20.55 5.42 0.36
CA ASP A 109 -19.49 6.10 1.10
C ASP A 109 -18.75 5.14 2.04
N PHE A 110 -19.16 3.86 2.08
CA PHE A 110 -18.52 2.87 2.91
C PHE A 110 -17.11 2.58 2.37
N PRO A 111 -16.05 2.81 3.17
CA PRO A 111 -14.72 2.42 2.75
C PRO A 111 -14.67 0.89 2.76
N GLU A 112 -14.73 0.24 1.59
CA GLU A 112 -14.49 -1.20 1.52
C GLU A 112 -13.13 -1.48 2.16
N PRO A 113 -13.08 -2.17 3.31
CA PRO A 113 -11.83 -2.40 4.00
C PRO A 113 -11.12 -3.53 3.29
N GLU A 114 -10.39 -3.22 2.23
CA GLU A 114 -9.17 -3.96 1.97
C GLU A 114 -8.31 -3.80 3.25
N ASN A 115 -7.70 -4.88 3.73
CA ASN A 115 -7.01 -5.04 5.01
C ASN A 115 -5.91 -3.99 5.36
N GLU A 116 -5.79 -2.91 4.59
CA GLU A 116 -4.81 -1.83 4.71
C GLU A 116 -5.17 -0.77 5.77
N PHE A 117 -6.46 -0.55 6.10
CA PHE A 117 -6.84 0.55 7.02
C PHE A 117 -6.55 0.26 8.49
N PHE A 118 -6.84 -0.96 8.93
CA PHE A 118 -6.80 -1.31 10.36
C PHE A 118 -5.64 -2.26 10.72
N GLY A 119 -4.91 -2.81 9.75
CA GLY A 119 -3.85 -3.78 10.00
C GLY A 119 -4.37 -5.07 10.66
N ALA A 120 -3.45 -5.93 11.13
CA ALA A 120 -3.79 -7.25 11.67
C ALA A 120 -4.44 -7.24 13.07
N MET A 121 -4.55 -6.06 13.71
CA MET A 121 -5.03 -5.93 15.09
C MET A 121 -6.55 -5.78 15.21
N TRP A 122 -7.27 -5.61 14.11
CA TRP A 122 -8.71 -5.38 14.11
C TRP A 122 -9.44 -6.45 13.32
N ILE A 123 -10.50 -6.99 13.91
CA ILE A 123 -11.39 -7.96 13.27
C ILE A 123 -12.69 -7.27 12.93
N LYS A 124 -13.09 -7.36 11.66
CA LYS A 124 -14.43 -6.95 11.24
C LYS A 124 -15.42 -8.01 11.69
N GLU A 125 -16.47 -7.60 12.41
CA GLU A 125 -17.57 -8.49 12.76
C GLU A 125 -18.67 -8.40 11.69
N ASP A 126 -19.14 -9.56 11.24
CA ASP A 126 -20.30 -9.65 10.36
C ASP A 126 -21.56 -9.34 11.17
N PHE A 127 -22.21 -8.24 10.80
CA PHE A 127 -23.34 -7.72 11.53
C PHE A 127 -24.66 -7.98 10.78
N LYS A 128 -25.60 -8.73 11.39
CA LYS A 128 -26.92 -9.02 10.80
C LYS A 128 -27.87 -7.81 10.93
N GLU A 129 -28.71 -7.62 9.91
CA GLU A 129 -29.57 -6.45 9.67
C GLU A 129 -30.15 -5.76 10.93
N CYS A 130 -29.85 -4.47 11.09
CA CYS A 130 -30.26 -3.65 12.24
C CYS A 130 -31.46 -2.72 11.96
N GLY A 131 -32.29 -3.04 10.96
CA GLY A 131 -33.37 -2.16 10.50
C GLY A 131 -32.86 -0.91 9.73
N LEU A 132 -31.68 -1.02 9.12
CA LEU A 132 -31.14 -0.02 8.20
C LEU A 132 -31.86 -0.09 6.85
N LYS A 133 -31.90 1.03 6.13
CA LYS A 133 -32.43 1.04 4.76
C LYS A 133 -31.44 0.37 3.79
N ASP A 134 -31.93 -0.07 2.63
CA ASP A 134 -31.13 -0.82 1.65
C ASP A 134 -29.87 -0.10 1.14
N TYR A 135 -29.87 1.24 1.18
CA TYR A 135 -28.73 2.07 0.78
C TYR A 135 -27.77 2.38 1.92
N GLU A 136 -28.09 1.99 3.16
CA GLU A 136 -27.27 2.20 4.35
C GLU A 136 -26.47 0.94 4.65
N THR A 137 -25.36 1.10 5.38
CA THR A 137 -24.62 -0.02 5.94
C THR A 137 -24.17 0.30 7.36
N MET A 138 -23.87 -0.73 8.12
CA MET A 138 -23.18 -0.59 9.39
C MET A 138 -22.09 -1.63 9.44
N ALA A 139 -20.90 -1.20 9.86
CA ALA A 139 -19.78 -2.09 10.06
C ALA A 139 -19.21 -1.89 11.44
N LEU A 140 -18.74 -2.99 12.02
CA LEU A 140 -18.20 -3.03 13.36
C LEU A 140 -16.83 -3.69 13.30
N TRP A 141 -15.87 -3.08 13.99
CA TRP A 141 -14.53 -3.62 14.15
C TRP A 141 -14.16 -3.68 15.63
N ARG A 142 -13.61 -4.81 16.07
CA ARG A 142 -13.04 -4.97 17.40
C ARG A 142 -11.54 -5.16 17.36
N ARG A 143 -10.85 -4.59 18.34
CA ARG A 143 -9.42 -4.80 18.54
C ARG A 143 -9.17 -6.16 19.21
N LEU A 144 -8.15 -6.87 18.74
CA LEU A 144 -7.69 -8.12 19.34
C LEU A 144 -7.03 -7.86 20.73
N PRO A 145 -7.29 -8.71 21.75
CA PRO A 145 -6.58 -8.65 23.03
C PRO A 145 -5.08 -8.94 22.84
N LEU A 146 -4.23 -8.14 23.50
CA LEU A 146 -2.76 -8.23 23.43
C LEU A 146 -2.21 -9.62 23.82
N ASP A 147 -2.96 -10.39 24.61
CA ASP A 147 -2.52 -11.63 25.25
C ASP A 147 -2.53 -12.85 24.32
N LYS A 148 -3.25 -12.79 23.18
CA LYS A 148 -3.36 -13.90 22.21
C LYS A 148 -2.40 -13.79 21.02
N ALA A 149 -1.56 -12.74 20.98
CA ALA A 149 -0.57 -12.54 19.92
C ALA A 149 0.75 -13.32 20.14
N GLY A 150 0.92 -13.96 21.31
CA GLY A 150 2.15 -14.68 21.65
C GLY A 150 1.90 -16.02 22.33
N SER A 151 1.77 -17.11 21.56
CA SER A 151 2.14 -18.43 22.09
C SER A 151 2.69 -19.37 21.02
N LYS A 152 3.94 -19.79 21.28
CA LYS A 152 4.74 -20.89 20.72
C LYS A 152 5.08 -20.87 19.21
N ALA A 153 6.21 -20.24 18.89
CA ALA A 153 7.13 -20.72 17.86
C ALA A 153 8.37 -21.30 18.55
N THR A 154 8.69 -22.56 18.23
CA THR A 154 9.91 -23.27 18.60
C THR A 154 11.14 -22.63 17.95
N GLU A 155 12.30 -22.75 18.61
CA GLU A 155 13.55 -22.00 18.35
C GLU A 155 14.29 -22.27 17.02
N ASP A 156 13.66 -22.88 16.00
CA ASP A 156 14.36 -23.27 14.76
C ASP A 156 14.15 -22.34 13.54
N ASP A 157 13.36 -21.26 13.67
CA ASP A 157 13.10 -20.32 12.56
C ASP A 157 13.76 -18.94 12.80
N ALA A 158 15.09 -18.90 12.71
CA ALA A 158 15.90 -17.66 12.72
C ALA A 158 15.76 -16.80 11.43
N SER A 159 14.54 -16.67 10.90
CA SER A 159 14.20 -15.67 9.88
C SER A 159 12.73 -15.23 9.95
N ALA A 160 12.25 -14.88 11.14
CA ALA A 160 10.99 -14.15 11.29
C ALA A 160 11.26 -12.64 11.22
N ASN A 161 10.94 -12.07 10.06
CA ASN A 161 10.82 -10.63 9.84
C ASN A 161 10.14 -9.94 11.04
N SER A 162 10.84 -8.95 11.62
CA SER A 162 10.20 -7.80 12.24
C SER A 162 9.00 -7.38 11.38
N MET A 163 7.80 -7.26 11.96
CA MET A 163 6.63 -6.68 11.31
C MET A 163 6.85 -5.19 11.05
N SER A 164 7.82 -4.84 10.21
CA SER A 164 7.82 -3.59 9.48
C SER A 164 6.82 -3.72 8.34
N SER A 165 5.93 -2.74 8.18
CA SER A 165 5.07 -2.57 6.99
C SER A 165 5.86 -2.48 5.66
N PHE A 166 7.19 -2.53 5.72
CA PHE A 166 8.12 -2.45 4.60
C PHE A 166 8.88 -3.77 4.43
N ASP A 167 8.94 -4.27 3.19
CA ASP A 167 9.89 -5.32 2.83
C ASP A 167 11.33 -4.78 2.98
N PRO A 168 12.31 -5.59 3.42
CA PRO A 168 13.69 -5.14 3.55
C PRO A 168 14.26 -4.56 2.25
N VAL A 169 13.93 -5.17 1.10
CA VAL A 169 14.25 -4.69 -0.24
C VAL A 169 13.22 -5.21 -1.25
N VAL A 170 12.52 -4.32 -1.95
CA VAL A 170 11.64 -4.69 -3.07
C VAL A 170 12.46 -4.68 -4.36
N VAL A 171 12.56 -5.82 -5.03
CA VAL A 171 13.21 -5.93 -6.35
C VAL A 171 12.13 -5.90 -7.43
N ILE A 172 12.20 -4.93 -8.35
CA ILE A 172 11.23 -4.76 -9.43
C ILE A 172 11.85 -5.14 -10.77
N ASP A 173 11.17 -5.96 -11.57
CA ASP A 173 11.56 -6.25 -12.95
C ASP A 173 11.13 -5.12 -13.88
N GLY A 174 12.09 -4.40 -14.47
CA GLY A 174 11.83 -3.32 -15.42
C GLY A 174 11.25 -3.77 -16.76
N LYS A 175 11.34 -5.07 -17.11
CA LYS A 175 10.86 -5.57 -18.40
C LYS A 175 9.39 -5.28 -18.61
N GLY A 176 9.06 -4.65 -19.73
CA GLY A 176 7.66 -4.45 -20.11
C GLY A 176 6.97 -3.28 -19.41
N HIS A 177 7.62 -2.58 -18.49
CA HIS A 177 7.06 -1.41 -17.81
C HIS A 177 7.25 -0.13 -18.62
N LEU A 178 6.31 0.82 -18.48
CA LEU A 178 6.43 2.16 -19.03
C LEU A 178 7.29 3.04 -18.11
N LEU A 179 8.38 3.58 -18.64
CA LEU A 179 9.43 4.33 -17.91
C LEU A 179 8.86 5.33 -16.90
N GLY A 180 8.02 6.26 -17.36
CA GLY A 180 7.47 7.31 -16.51
C GLY A 180 6.45 6.83 -15.48
N ARG A 181 5.62 5.84 -15.84
CA ARG A 181 4.63 5.29 -14.91
C ARG A 181 5.30 4.53 -13.77
N LEU A 182 6.31 3.72 -14.11
CA LEU A 182 7.10 3.01 -13.11
C LEU A 182 7.86 4.00 -12.22
N ALA A 183 8.49 5.02 -12.81
CA ALA A 183 9.25 6.03 -12.07
C ALA A 183 8.38 6.77 -11.05
N SER A 184 7.11 7.07 -11.38
CA SER A 184 6.19 7.76 -10.47
C SER A 184 5.86 6.90 -9.24
N THR A 185 5.49 5.63 -9.44
CA THR A 185 5.24 4.69 -8.33
C THR A 185 6.48 4.50 -7.47
N VAL A 186 7.64 4.31 -8.09
CA VAL A 186 8.91 4.14 -7.39
C VAL A 186 9.27 5.40 -6.59
N ALA A 187 9.10 6.59 -7.15
CA ALA A 187 9.39 7.85 -6.46
C ALA A 187 8.56 8.01 -5.17
N LYS A 188 7.26 7.70 -5.22
CA LYS A 188 6.40 7.79 -4.04
C LYS A 188 6.83 6.78 -2.97
N GLN A 189 7.13 5.54 -3.34
CA GLN A 189 7.56 4.52 -2.40
C GLN A 189 8.92 4.83 -1.76
N LEU A 190 9.87 5.41 -2.50
CA LEU A 190 11.15 5.87 -1.95
C LEU A 190 10.97 6.98 -0.90
N LEU A 191 10.01 7.88 -1.12
CA LEU A 191 9.65 8.95 -0.18
C LEU A 191 8.91 8.44 1.06
N ASN A 192 8.22 7.30 0.94
CA ASN A 192 7.59 6.58 2.05
C ASN A 192 8.60 5.75 2.87
N GLY A 193 9.83 5.58 2.38
CA GLY A 193 10.91 4.88 3.10
C GLY A 193 11.27 3.50 2.55
N GLN A 194 10.56 3.00 1.55
CA GLN A 194 10.80 1.69 0.95
C GLN A 194 12.15 1.66 0.22
N LYS A 195 12.96 0.62 0.45
CA LYS A 195 14.17 0.34 -0.34
C LYS A 195 13.77 -0.40 -1.61
N ILE A 196 14.11 0.17 -2.77
CA ILE A 196 13.70 -0.34 -4.08
C ILE A 196 14.93 -0.57 -4.97
N VAL A 197 14.94 -1.75 -5.60
CA VAL A 197 15.93 -2.12 -6.61
C VAL A 197 15.21 -2.39 -7.92
N VAL A 198 15.48 -1.61 -8.96
CA VAL A 198 14.94 -1.86 -10.30
C VAL A 198 16.01 -2.54 -11.15
N VAL A 199 15.72 -3.76 -11.61
CA VAL A 199 16.60 -4.53 -12.49
C VAL A 199 16.07 -4.52 -13.92
N ARG A 200 16.93 -4.86 -14.89
CA ARG A 200 16.58 -4.93 -16.32
C ARG A 200 16.06 -3.60 -16.88
N CYS A 201 16.72 -2.50 -16.51
CA CYS A 201 16.36 -1.17 -17.01
C CYS A 201 16.47 -1.05 -18.54
N GLU A 202 17.29 -1.88 -19.21
CA GLU A 202 17.36 -1.94 -20.67
C GLU A 202 16.04 -2.40 -21.32
N ALA A 203 15.23 -3.18 -20.60
CA ALA A 203 13.96 -3.71 -21.09
C ALA A 203 12.73 -2.85 -20.72
N LEU A 204 12.96 -1.65 -20.18
CA LEU A 204 11.91 -0.64 -19.98
C LEU A 204 11.41 -0.11 -21.33
N ASN A 205 10.17 0.36 -21.34
CA ASN A 205 9.51 0.86 -22.53
C ASN A 205 9.09 2.32 -22.39
N ILE A 206 9.08 3.04 -23.49
CA ILE A 206 8.53 4.39 -23.63
C ILE A 206 7.43 4.30 -24.69
N SER A 207 6.26 4.88 -24.42
CA SER A 207 5.18 4.92 -25.40
C SER A 207 5.54 5.82 -26.59
N GLY A 208 5.03 5.45 -27.77
CA GLY A 208 5.33 6.14 -29.02
C GLY A 208 6.48 5.49 -29.80
N GLU A 209 6.59 5.89 -31.06
CA GLU A 209 7.56 5.33 -31.99
C GLU A 209 9.01 5.63 -31.59
N PHE A 210 9.88 4.68 -31.90
CA PHE A 210 11.32 4.76 -31.66
C PHE A 210 11.94 6.07 -32.17
N PHE A 211 11.67 6.44 -33.42
CA PHE A 211 12.22 7.65 -34.04
C PHE A 211 11.86 8.92 -33.25
N ARG A 212 10.61 9.01 -32.77
CA ARG A 212 10.17 10.14 -31.94
C ARG A 212 10.90 10.18 -30.60
N ALA A 213 11.08 9.03 -29.95
CA ALA A 213 11.83 8.95 -28.70
C ALA A 213 13.31 9.35 -28.90
N LYS A 214 13.92 8.91 -30.01
CA LYS A 214 15.28 9.29 -30.40
C LYS A 214 15.41 10.80 -30.60
N LEU A 215 14.54 11.42 -31.39
CA LEU A 215 14.57 12.87 -31.62
C LEU A 215 14.44 13.68 -30.33
N LYS A 216 13.56 13.26 -29.41
CA LYS A 216 13.44 13.90 -28.08
C LYS A 216 14.74 13.80 -27.29
N TYR A 217 15.38 12.64 -27.31
CA TYR A 217 16.63 12.43 -26.61
C TYR A 217 17.78 13.22 -27.24
N LEU A 218 17.89 13.25 -28.57
CA LEU A 218 18.88 14.07 -29.30
C LEU A 218 18.68 15.57 -29.06
N ALA A 219 17.44 16.04 -28.97
CA ALA A 219 17.15 17.42 -28.56
C ALA A 219 17.63 17.70 -27.13
N TYR A 220 17.49 16.73 -26.22
CA TYR A 220 18.04 16.85 -24.87
C TYR A 220 19.57 16.89 -24.87
N LEU A 221 20.26 16.13 -25.73
CA LEU A 221 21.72 16.16 -25.85
C LEU A 221 22.30 17.49 -26.34
N ARG A 222 21.50 18.26 -27.10
CA ARG A 222 21.90 19.60 -27.53
C ARG A 222 21.89 20.63 -26.41
N LYS A 223 21.27 20.32 -25.25
CA LYS A 223 21.23 21.23 -24.10
C LYS A 223 22.56 21.15 -23.36
N MET A 224 23.34 22.22 -23.42
CA MET A 224 24.63 22.30 -22.74
C MET A 224 24.86 23.71 -22.21
N THR A 225 25.63 23.84 -21.15
CA THR A 225 26.07 25.14 -20.66
C THR A 225 27.06 25.75 -21.66
N ARG A 226 26.78 26.96 -22.16
CA ARG A 226 27.57 27.61 -23.21
C ARG A 226 29.00 27.97 -22.76
N TYR A 227 29.17 28.45 -21.54
CA TYR A 227 30.47 28.92 -21.03
C TYR A 227 31.40 27.76 -20.63
N ASN A 228 30.87 26.69 -20.06
CA ASN A 228 31.63 25.51 -19.70
C ASN A 228 30.74 24.25 -19.78
N PRO A 229 30.93 23.40 -20.80
CA PRO A 229 30.21 22.15 -20.99
C PRO A 229 30.24 21.19 -19.79
N THR A 230 31.34 21.19 -19.04
CA THR A 230 31.61 20.18 -18.01
C THR A 230 31.07 20.58 -16.65
N ARG A 231 30.77 21.87 -16.43
CA ARG A 231 30.40 22.43 -15.13
C ARG A 231 29.07 23.16 -15.16
N GLY A 232 28.20 22.87 -14.20
CA GLY A 232 26.90 23.52 -14.04
C GLY A 232 25.84 23.15 -15.09
N GLY A 233 26.19 22.31 -16.08
CA GLY A 233 25.30 21.87 -17.14
C GLY A 233 24.59 20.54 -16.90
N PRO A 234 23.64 20.17 -17.77
CA PRO A 234 22.88 18.94 -17.64
C PRO A 234 23.69 17.71 -18.05
N PHE A 235 24.05 16.82 -17.10
CA PHE A 235 24.72 15.56 -17.43
C PHE A 235 23.84 14.60 -18.25
N HIS A 236 24.33 14.19 -19.42
CA HIS A 236 23.65 13.28 -20.35
C HIS A 236 24.04 11.82 -20.13
N PHE A 237 23.32 11.11 -19.26
CA PHE A 237 23.57 9.70 -19.01
C PHE A 237 23.05 8.80 -20.14
N ARG A 238 23.93 8.00 -20.75
CA ARG A 238 23.57 7.12 -21.87
C ARG A 238 23.01 5.77 -21.44
N ALA A 239 23.38 5.29 -20.26
CA ALA A 239 23.01 3.97 -19.78
C ALA A 239 21.50 3.90 -19.38
N PRO A 240 20.76 2.83 -19.75
CA PRO A 240 19.34 2.68 -19.44
C PRO A 240 19.00 2.86 -17.95
N SER A 241 19.82 2.31 -17.06
CA SER A 241 19.65 2.43 -15.60
C SER A 241 19.72 3.88 -15.15
N ARG A 242 20.67 4.64 -15.71
CA ARG A 242 20.90 6.05 -15.38
C ARG A 242 19.85 6.98 -16.00
N ILE A 243 19.28 6.62 -17.14
CA ILE A 243 18.10 7.30 -17.70
C ILE A 243 16.90 7.13 -16.75
N PHE A 244 16.66 5.91 -16.27
CA PHE A 244 15.59 5.66 -15.29
C PHE A 244 15.86 6.39 -13.97
N TYR A 245 17.07 6.33 -13.42
CA TYR A 245 17.51 7.09 -12.25
C TYR A 245 17.23 8.58 -12.39
N LYS A 246 17.55 9.17 -13.54
CA LYS A 246 17.31 10.60 -13.79
C LYS A 246 15.82 10.93 -13.83
N THR A 247 15.00 10.01 -14.34
CA THR A 247 13.55 10.15 -14.39
C THR A 247 12.97 10.15 -12.97
N VAL A 248 13.39 9.20 -12.12
CA VAL A 248 12.99 9.14 -10.71
C VAL A 248 13.48 10.37 -9.93
N ARG A 249 14.74 10.77 -10.12
CA ARG A 249 15.31 11.99 -9.51
C ARG A 249 14.54 13.26 -9.89
N GLY A 250 13.96 13.31 -11.09
CA GLY A 250 13.09 14.40 -11.53
C GLY A 250 11.74 14.45 -10.82
N MET A 251 11.30 13.34 -10.22
CA MET A 251 10.04 13.21 -9.48
C MET A 251 10.23 13.32 -7.95
N ILE A 252 11.47 13.47 -7.48
CA ILE A 252 11.83 13.61 -6.06
C ILE A 252 12.45 15.00 -5.83
N PRO A 253 12.13 15.69 -4.71
CA PRO A 253 12.79 16.94 -4.31
C PRO A 253 14.23 16.68 -3.83
N HIS A 254 15.09 16.19 -4.72
CA HIS A 254 16.44 15.67 -4.44
C HIS A 254 17.47 16.70 -3.95
N LYS A 255 17.10 17.99 -3.90
CA LYS A 255 17.94 19.04 -3.31
C LYS A 255 17.78 19.14 -1.79
N THR A 256 16.73 18.56 -1.23
CA THR A 256 16.52 18.51 0.23
C THR A 256 17.15 17.27 0.82
N ALA A 257 17.46 17.29 2.13
CA ALA A 257 18.01 16.14 2.84
C ALA A 257 17.09 14.91 2.74
N ARG A 258 15.77 15.11 2.89
CA ARG A 258 14.77 14.04 2.73
C ARG A 258 14.80 13.43 1.32
N GLY A 259 14.90 14.27 0.29
CA GLY A 259 14.96 13.80 -1.10
C GLY A 259 16.27 13.08 -1.42
N ALA A 260 17.39 13.55 -0.86
CA ALA A 260 18.69 12.89 -0.99
C ALA A 260 18.64 11.49 -0.34
N ALA A 261 18.14 11.37 0.89
CA ALA A 261 17.96 10.10 1.58
C ALA A 261 17.01 9.15 0.82
N ALA A 262 15.96 9.67 0.17
CA ALA A 262 15.09 8.87 -0.69
C ALA A 262 15.81 8.33 -1.93
N MET A 263 16.72 9.11 -2.53
CA MET A 263 17.51 8.66 -3.68
C MET A 263 18.55 7.60 -3.30
N GLU A 264 19.08 7.61 -2.07
CA GLU A 264 20.00 6.58 -1.56
C GLU A 264 19.33 5.21 -1.42
N ARG A 265 18.01 5.17 -1.20
CA ARG A 265 17.22 3.93 -1.13
C ARG A 265 17.00 3.27 -2.50
N LEU A 266 17.26 3.98 -3.59
CA LEU A 266 17.07 3.49 -4.96
C LEU A 266 18.37 2.86 -5.50
N LYS A 267 18.27 1.61 -5.96
CA LYS A 267 19.31 1.01 -6.81
C LYS A 267 18.72 0.64 -8.16
N VAL A 268 19.50 0.84 -9.23
CA VAL A 268 19.07 0.60 -10.61
C VAL A 268 20.16 -0.15 -11.36
N PHE A 269 19.79 -1.15 -12.15
CA PHE A 269 20.74 -2.01 -12.86
C PHE A 269 20.27 -2.31 -14.28
N GLU A 270 21.22 -2.39 -15.22
CA GLU A 270 21.01 -3.13 -16.46
C GLU A 270 21.22 -4.62 -16.22
N GLY A 271 20.40 -5.46 -16.84
CA GLY A 271 20.35 -6.89 -16.54
C GLY A 271 19.97 -7.18 -15.09
N VAL A 272 20.27 -8.39 -14.62
CA VAL A 272 20.04 -8.81 -13.23
C VAL A 272 21.35 -9.28 -12.59
N PRO A 273 22.07 -8.40 -11.88
CA PRO A 273 23.31 -8.78 -11.23
C PRO A 273 23.05 -9.61 -9.95
N PRO A 274 24.01 -10.46 -9.53
CA PRO A 274 24.01 -11.05 -8.19
C PRO A 274 24.02 -9.94 -7.12
N PRO A 275 23.26 -10.06 -6.01
CA PRO A 275 22.47 -11.20 -5.54
C PRO A 275 20.99 -11.18 -5.98
N TYR A 276 20.59 -10.28 -6.89
CA TYR A 276 19.18 -10.08 -7.26
C TYR A 276 18.65 -11.13 -8.25
N ASP A 277 19.55 -11.90 -8.86
CA ASP A 277 19.24 -12.99 -9.80
C ASP A 277 18.51 -14.15 -9.13
N LYS A 278 18.79 -14.40 -7.85
CA LYS A 278 18.15 -15.43 -7.01
C LYS A 278 16.91 -14.92 -6.26
N LYS A 279 16.65 -13.61 -6.27
CA LYS A 279 15.51 -13.01 -5.58
C LYS A 279 14.25 -13.00 -6.46
N LYS A 280 13.08 -13.12 -5.84
CA LYS A 280 11.80 -12.90 -6.52
C LYS A 280 11.74 -11.45 -6.97
N ARG A 281 11.42 -11.24 -8.25
CA ARG A 281 11.23 -9.92 -8.83
C ARG A 281 9.75 -9.63 -8.93
N MET A 282 9.36 -8.49 -8.40
CA MET A 282 7.99 -8.00 -8.38
C MET A 282 7.71 -7.19 -9.65
N VAL A 283 6.42 -7.03 -9.93
CA VAL A 283 5.89 -6.31 -11.08
C VAL A 283 4.93 -5.24 -10.55
N VAL A 284 4.89 -4.10 -11.21
CA VAL A 284 3.97 -2.99 -10.89
C VAL A 284 2.89 -2.96 -11.96
N PRO A 285 1.70 -3.56 -11.73
CA PRO A 285 0.68 -3.71 -12.77
C PRO A 285 0.26 -2.37 -13.39
N GLN A 286 0.15 -1.34 -12.56
CA GLN A 286 -0.22 0.00 -13.00
C GLN A 286 0.78 0.68 -13.93
N ALA A 287 1.99 0.14 -14.05
CA ALA A 287 3.03 0.63 -14.95
C ALA A 287 3.33 -0.35 -16.09
N LEU A 288 2.69 -1.52 -16.17
CA LEU A 288 2.89 -2.47 -17.26
C LEU A 288 2.38 -1.91 -18.59
N ARG A 289 3.21 -1.98 -19.64
CA ARG A 289 2.86 -1.55 -20.99
C ARG A 289 1.62 -2.28 -21.51
N VAL A 290 1.54 -3.60 -21.32
CA VAL A 290 0.42 -4.40 -21.85
C VAL A 290 -0.94 -3.98 -21.27
N LEU A 291 -0.96 -3.52 -20.02
CA LEU A 291 -2.19 -3.08 -19.35
C LEU A 291 -2.50 -1.60 -19.61
N ARG A 292 -1.49 -0.79 -19.93
CA ARG A 292 -1.63 0.69 -20.02
C ARG A 292 -1.58 1.24 -21.44
N LEU A 293 -1.05 0.50 -22.40
CA LEU A 293 -0.95 0.92 -23.79
C LEU A 293 -1.92 0.10 -24.64
N LYS A 294 -2.78 0.78 -25.41
CA LYS A 294 -3.69 0.12 -26.34
C LYS A 294 -2.91 -0.78 -27.32
N PRO A 295 -3.41 -1.99 -27.62
CA PRO A 295 -2.83 -2.85 -28.65
C PRO A 295 -2.62 -2.11 -29.98
N GLY A 296 -1.60 -2.49 -30.75
CA GLY A 296 -1.23 -1.85 -32.02
C GLY A 296 -0.49 -0.51 -31.91
N ARG A 297 -0.40 0.10 -30.71
CA ARG A 297 0.38 1.33 -30.53
C ARG A 297 1.88 1.03 -30.43
N LYS A 298 2.66 1.71 -31.29
CA LYS A 298 4.13 1.65 -31.29
C LYS A 298 4.70 2.09 -29.93
N TYR A 299 5.79 1.43 -29.53
CA TYR A 299 6.56 1.76 -28.34
C TYR A 299 8.06 1.62 -28.65
N CYS A 300 8.88 2.19 -27.78
CA CYS A 300 10.33 2.19 -27.86
C CYS A 300 10.92 1.49 -26.64
N THR A 301 11.83 0.54 -26.84
CA THR A 301 12.62 -0.06 -25.75
C THR A 301 13.77 0.86 -25.37
N VAL A 302 13.99 1.11 -24.08
CA VAL A 302 15.02 2.02 -23.57
C VAL A 302 16.42 1.53 -23.92
N GLY A 303 16.67 0.22 -23.93
CA GLY A 303 17.94 -0.37 -24.33
C GLY A 303 18.35 0.01 -25.77
N ARG A 304 17.41 -0.07 -26.73
CA ARG A 304 17.66 0.36 -28.12
C ARG A 304 17.96 1.85 -28.20
N LEU A 305 17.14 2.67 -27.53
CA LEU A 305 17.34 4.13 -27.49
C LEU A 305 18.72 4.48 -26.94
N SER A 306 19.09 3.85 -25.82
CA SER A 306 20.36 4.06 -25.12
C SER A 306 21.56 3.70 -26.00
N HIS A 307 21.48 2.58 -26.71
CA HIS A 307 22.54 2.15 -27.64
C HIS A 307 22.77 3.16 -28.77
N GLU A 308 21.69 3.63 -29.43
CA GLU A 308 21.79 4.62 -30.51
C GLU A 308 22.29 5.99 -30.04
N VAL A 309 22.25 6.27 -28.73
CA VAL A 309 22.79 7.50 -28.14
C VAL A 309 24.10 7.27 -27.40
N GLY A 310 24.80 6.15 -27.63
CA GLY A 310 26.17 5.94 -27.18
C GLY A 310 26.35 5.06 -25.94
N TRP A 311 25.36 4.23 -25.58
CA TRP A 311 25.55 3.18 -24.58
C TRP A 311 26.28 1.97 -25.20
N LYS A 312 27.50 1.73 -24.72
CA LYS A 312 28.44 0.73 -25.27
C LYS A 312 28.24 -0.70 -24.76
N TYR A 313 27.51 -0.90 -23.66
CA TYR A 313 27.45 -2.20 -22.97
C TYR A 313 26.26 -3.07 -23.34
N LYS A 314 25.54 -2.73 -24.42
CA LYS A 314 24.35 -3.46 -24.86
C LYS A 314 24.65 -4.96 -25.04
N ASP A 315 25.65 -5.29 -25.86
CA ASP A 315 25.96 -6.67 -26.23
C ASP A 315 26.52 -7.47 -25.02
N VAL A 316 27.27 -6.78 -24.14
CA VAL A 316 27.77 -7.37 -22.89
C VAL A 316 26.61 -7.78 -21.98
N VAL A 317 25.64 -6.89 -21.79
CA VAL A 317 24.45 -7.16 -20.96
C VAL A 317 23.59 -8.26 -21.59
N GLU A 318 23.41 -8.26 -22.91
CA GLU A 318 22.67 -9.31 -23.62
C GLU A 318 23.29 -10.70 -23.39
N ARG A 319 24.61 -10.83 -23.55
CA ARG A 319 25.35 -12.08 -23.28
C ARG A 319 25.23 -12.55 -21.83
N LEU A 320 25.31 -11.63 -20.87
CA LEU A 320 25.18 -11.96 -19.44
C LEU A 320 23.75 -12.38 -19.08
N GLU A 321 22.74 -11.70 -19.62
CA GLU A 321 21.34 -12.07 -19.42
C GLU A 321 20.99 -13.42 -20.06
N GLU A 322 21.57 -13.75 -21.21
CA GLU A 322 21.43 -15.06 -21.83
C GLU A 322 22.00 -16.17 -20.94
N ARG A 323 23.24 -16.02 -20.47
CA ARG A 323 23.86 -16.94 -19.50
C ARG A 323 23.01 -17.09 -18.24
N ARG A 324 22.43 -15.99 -17.73
CA ARG A 324 21.52 -16.02 -16.57
C ARG A 324 20.23 -16.78 -16.86
N LYS A 325 19.63 -16.62 -18.05
CA LYS A 325 18.41 -17.34 -18.45
C LYS A 325 18.64 -18.84 -18.52
N VAL A 326 19.76 -19.29 -19.07
CA VAL A 326 20.13 -20.71 -19.11
C VAL A 326 20.20 -21.30 -17.69
N LYS A 327 20.90 -20.62 -16.77
CA LYS A 327 20.93 -21.02 -15.35
C LYS A 327 19.54 -21.01 -14.70
N GLY A 328 18.72 -20.02 -15.05
CA GLY A 328 17.34 -19.90 -14.58
C GLY A 328 16.43 -21.04 -15.07
N ALA A 329 16.58 -21.48 -16.32
CA ALA A 329 15.84 -22.62 -16.87
C ALA A 329 16.23 -23.92 -16.15
N ALA A 330 17.53 -24.18 -15.97
CA ALA A 330 18.02 -25.34 -15.21
C ALA A 330 17.55 -25.34 -13.73
N TYR A 331 17.42 -24.17 -13.11
CA TYR A 331 16.80 -24.05 -11.78
C TYR A 331 15.29 -24.35 -11.82
N TYR A 332 14.58 -23.83 -12.83
CA TYR A 332 13.14 -24.02 -12.96
C TYR A 332 12.75 -25.48 -13.18
N GLU A 333 13.47 -26.22 -14.04
CA GLU A 333 13.22 -27.65 -14.25
C GLU A 333 13.39 -28.46 -12.96
N ARG A 334 14.46 -28.20 -12.20
CA ARG A 334 14.66 -28.81 -10.87
C ARG A 334 13.52 -28.46 -9.90
N LYS A 335 13.10 -27.20 -9.87
CA LYS A 335 11.98 -26.74 -9.03
C LYS A 335 10.65 -27.39 -9.45
N LYS A 336 10.42 -27.55 -10.74
CA LYS A 336 9.21 -28.18 -11.31
C LYS A 336 9.15 -29.66 -10.95
N ALA A 337 10.26 -30.38 -11.07
CA ALA A 337 10.36 -31.77 -10.65
C ALA A 337 10.11 -31.92 -9.14
N ALA A 338 10.76 -31.11 -8.31
CA ALA A 338 10.55 -31.12 -6.86
C ALA A 338 9.10 -30.79 -6.48
N ARG A 339 8.45 -29.84 -7.17
CA ARG A 339 7.04 -29.51 -6.93
C ARG A 339 6.10 -30.65 -7.29
N ARG A 340 6.41 -31.40 -8.35
CA ARG A 340 5.66 -32.60 -8.73
C ARG A 340 5.78 -33.69 -7.66
N GLN A 341 7.00 -33.97 -7.20
CA GLN A 341 7.26 -34.92 -6.11
C GLN A 341 6.52 -34.52 -4.83
N LEU A 342 6.53 -33.23 -4.47
CA LEU A 342 5.81 -32.72 -3.31
C LEU A 342 4.29 -32.89 -3.46
N SER A 343 3.73 -32.64 -4.64
CA SER A 343 2.31 -32.85 -4.94
C SER A 343 1.92 -34.33 -4.87
N GLU A 344 2.75 -35.24 -5.39
CA GLU A 344 2.55 -36.69 -5.28
C GLU A 344 2.65 -37.17 -3.82
N ALA A 345 3.63 -36.67 -3.06
CA ALA A 345 3.77 -36.95 -1.63
C ALA A 345 2.57 -36.46 -0.81
N GLN A 346 2.05 -35.26 -1.09
CA GLN A 346 0.86 -34.72 -0.45
C GLN A 346 -0.38 -35.58 -0.69
N LYS A 347 -0.56 -36.10 -1.92
CA LYS A 347 -1.68 -37.00 -2.23
C LYS A 347 -1.60 -38.33 -1.49
N ASN A 348 -0.38 -38.83 -1.29
CA ASN A 348 -0.14 -40.10 -0.60
C ASN A 348 -0.02 -39.95 0.93
N ALA A 349 -0.01 -38.73 1.44
CA ALA A 349 0.11 -38.46 2.87
C ALA A 349 -1.16 -38.93 3.60
N LYS A 350 -0.98 -39.84 4.57
CA LYS A 350 -2.05 -40.26 5.48
C LYS A 350 -2.22 -39.18 6.56
N VAL A 351 -3.11 -38.23 6.29
CA VAL A 351 -3.53 -37.20 7.26
C VAL A 351 -4.82 -37.65 7.94
N ASP A 352 -4.92 -37.41 9.24
CA ASP A 352 -6.13 -37.67 10.02
C ASP A 352 -7.33 -36.89 9.46
N ASP A 353 -8.52 -37.51 9.47
CA ASP A 353 -9.70 -36.95 8.82
C ASP A 353 -10.21 -35.70 9.56
N LYS A 354 -9.97 -35.61 10.87
CA LYS A 354 -10.24 -34.40 11.66
C LYS A 354 -9.42 -33.21 11.17
N THR A 355 -8.12 -33.43 10.89
CA THR A 355 -7.23 -32.38 10.39
C THR A 355 -7.60 -31.98 8.96
N LYS A 356 -8.02 -32.92 8.10
CA LYS A 356 -8.53 -32.58 6.75
C LYS A 356 -9.78 -31.72 6.81
N ALA A 357 -10.73 -32.05 7.69
CA ALA A 357 -11.95 -31.28 7.86
C ALA A 357 -11.65 -29.84 8.32
N GLN A 358 -10.72 -29.68 9.27
CA GLN A 358 -10.27 -28.36 9.73
C GLN A 358 -9.58 -27.57 8.61
N LEU A 359 -8.69 -28.19 7.82
CA LEU A 359 -8.03 -27.52 6.70
C LEU A 359 -9.03 -27.08 5.62
N ALA A 360 -10.05 -27.89 5.35
CA ALA A 360 -11.11 -27.56 4.41
C ALA A 360 -11.97 -26.37 4.88
N GLU A 361 -12.21 -26.24 6.18
CA GLU A 361 -12.90 -25.07 6.77
C GLU A 361 -12.14 -23.76 6.50
N PHE A 362 -10.81 -23.82 6.44
CA PHE A 362 -9.95 -22.69 6.09
C PHE A 362 -9.63 -22.58 4.58
N GLY A 363 -10.19 -23.45 3.74
CA GLY A 363 -10.04 -23.41 2.28
C GLY A 363 -8.73 -23.95 1.71
N TYR A 364 -8.01 -24.81 2.46
CA TYR A 364 -6.75 -25.45 2.03
C TYR A 364 -6.91 -26.75 1.27
#